data_AF-A0A2U1M8F5-F1
#
_entry.id   AF-A0A2U1M8F5-F1
#
_cell.length_a   1.000
_cell.length_b   1.000
_cell.length_c   1.000
_cell.angle_alpha   90.00
_cell.angle_beta   90.00
_cell.angle_gamma   90.00
#
_symmetry.space_group_name_H-M   'P 1'
#
loop_
_entity.id
_entity.type
_entity.pdbx_description
1 polymer ?
#
loop_
_entity_poly.entity_id
_entity_poly.type
_entity_poly.pdbx_seq_one_letter_code
_entity_poly.pdbx_strand_id
1 'polypeptide(L)'
;MPTINILNGSFEDTEQYKLVDKHYGYNVALELWSTWLHSHVNHTRTKSYFMTMTAVHKRGEEWGRKVGTNCFNETEPIMNDGFWESGCDPEMMRILESSLNKLKGKGVNVQMVNISQLTQYRRDAYPSIYRRHYSPLTATQLSNPISYADCSHWCVPGVPDTWNELLLTDILQGQL
;
A
#
# COMPACT_ATOMS: atom_id res chain seq x y z
N MET A 1 8.33 17.94 -0.73
CA MET A 1 7.63 16.75 -0.19
C MET A 1 6.35 16.55 -0.98
N PRO A 2 5.90 15.32 -1.24
CA PRO A 2 4.65 15.09 -1.96
C PRO A 2 3.46 15.70 -1.20
N THR A 3 2.48 16.21 -1.94
CA THR A 3 1.29 16.87 -1.40
C THR A 3 0.01 16.14 -1.81
N ILE A 4 -1.06 16.34 -1.06
CA ILE A 4 -2.40 15.82 -1.33
C ILE A 4 -3.36 17.00 -1.51
N ASN A 5 -4.29 16.89 -2.45
CA ASN A 5 -5.41 17.81 -2.58
C ASN A 5 -6.53 17.41 -1.62
N ILE A 6 -6.87 18.30 -0.69
CA ILE A 6 -8.06 18.16 0.17
C ILE A 6 -9.12 19.13 -0.33
N LEU A 7 -10.32 18.61 -0.60
CA LEU A 7 -11.47 19.43 -0.98
C LEU A 7 -11.93 20.29 0.20
N ASN A 8 -12.18 21.56 -0.05
CA ASN A 8 -12.71 22.50 0.92
C ASN A 8 -14.23 22.67 0.72
N GLY A 9 -15.01 21.68 1.14
CA GLY A 9 -16.47 21.67 0.99
C GLY A 9 -17.01 20.25 0.78
N SER A 10 -18.16 20.15 0.11
CA SER A 10 -18.69 18.89 -0.42
C SER A 10 -18.34 18.75 -1.90
N PHE A 11 -18.41 17.52 -2.43
CA PHE A 11 -18.23 17.27 -3.86
C PHE A 11 -19.31 17.93 -4.74
N GLU A 12 -20.43 18.35 -4.14
CA GLU A 12 -21.56 18.99 -4.84
C GLU A 12 -21.39 20.51 -4.93
N ASP A 13 -20.72 21.13 -3.96
CA ASP A 13 -20.75 22.58 -3.79
C ASP A 13 -19.60 23.31 -4.50
N THR A 14 -18.40 22.72 -4.60
CA THR A 14 -17.24 23.38 -5.24
C THR A 14 -16.16 22.38 -5.68
N GLU A 15 -15.27 22.80 -6.58
CA GLU A 15 -13.99 22.13 -6.89
C GLU A 15 -12.79 22.87 -6.26
N GLN A 16 -12.98 23.52 -5.10
CA GLN A 16 -11.87 24.24 -4.46
C GLN A 16 -11.04 23.31 -3.59
N TYR A 17 -9.80 23.04 -4.02
CA TYR A 17 -8.86 22.18 -3.31
C TYR A 17 -7.78 22.99 -2.59
N LYS A 18 -7.32 22.47 -1.46
CA LYS A 18 -6.12 22.92 -0.77
C LYS A 18 -5.04 21.85 -0.86
N LEU A 19 -3.84 22.27 -1.23
CA LEU A 19 -2.65 21.42 -1.17
C LEU A 19 -2.17 21.33 0.28
N VAL A 20 -2.07 20.12 0.79
CA VAL A 20 -1.51 19.84 2.11
C VAL A 20 -0.37 18.85 2.01
N ASP A 21 0.46 18.80 3.04
CA ASP A 21 1.46 17.75 3.19
C ASP A 21 0.80 16.36 3.24
N LYS A 22 1.43 15.35 2.62
CA LYS A 22 0.88 14.00 2.54
C LYS A 22 0.68 13.33 3.90
N HIS A 23 1.56 13.56 4.86
CA HIS A 23 1.48 12.97 6.20
C HIS A 23 0.32 13.58 6.97
N TYR A 24 0.17 14.91 6.86
CA TYR A 24 -1.00 15.61 7.39
C TYR A 24 -2.30 15.08 6.78
N GLY A 25 -2.38 14.99 5.45
CA GLY A 25 -3.58 14.49 4.77
C GLY A 25 -3.94 13.05 5.15
N TYR A 26 -2.94 12.17 5.24
CA TYR A 26 -3.13 10.79 5.67
C TYR A 26 -3.60 10.69 7.13
N ASN A 27 -3.02 11.50 8.02
CA ASN A 27 -3.46 11.57 9.41
C ASN A 27 -4.91 12.04 9.53
N VAL A 28 -5.31 13.08 8.78
CA VAL A 28 -6.72 13.54 8.74
C VAL A 28 -7.65 12.42 8.28
N ALA A 29 -7.29 11.69 7.22
CA ALA A 29 -8.09 10.56 6.73
C ALA A 29 -8.25 9.46 7.78
N LEU A 30 -7.17 9.10 8.49
CA LEU A 30 -7.20 8.10 9.55
C LEU A 30 -7.99 8.55 10.79
N GLU A 31 -7.92 9.82 11.18
CA GLU A 31 -8.73 10.38 12.28
C GLU A 31 -10.24 10.32 11.94
N LEU A 32 -10.62 10.62 10.70
CA LEU A 32 -12.01 10.49 10.23
C LEU A 32 -12.47 9.03 10.20
N TRP A 33 -11.67 8.14 9.60
CA TRP A 33 -11.97 6.71 9.54
C TRP A 33 -12.07 6.08 10.93
N SER A 34 -11.14 6.41 11.83
CA SER A 34 -11.13 5.86 13.20
C SER A 34 -12.32 6.36 14.02
N THR A 35 -12.69 7.64 13.88
CA THR A 35 -13.90 8.19 14.51
C THR A 35 -15.15 7.48 14.00
N TRP A 36 -15.27 7.30 12.68
CA TRP A 36 -16.38 6.57 12.09
C TRP A 36 -16.44 5.13 12.60
N LEU A 37 -15.30 4.43 12.58
CA LEU A 37 -15.17 3.04 13.00
C LEU A 37 -15.64 2.85 14.44
N HIS A 38 -15.17 3.70 15.35
CA HIS A 38 -15.52 3.67 16.77
C HIS A 38 -17.02 3.87 17.03
N SER A 39 -17.68 4.75 16.27
CA SER A 39 -19.07 5.12 16.51
C SER A 39 -20.10 4.24 15.77
N HIS A 40 -19.71 3.58 14.67
CA HIS A 40 -20.67 2.94 13.76
C HIS A 40 -20.53 1.42 13.66
N VAL A 41 -19.48 0.82 14.23
CA VAL A 41 -19.26 -0.63 14.15
C VAL A 41 -19.50 -1.29 15.51
N ASN A 42 -20.24 -2.41 15.50
CA ASN A 42 -20.39 -3.24 16.68
C ASN A 42 -19.13 -4.11 16.88
N HIS A 43 -18.20 -3.62 17.68
CA HIS A 43 -16.93 -4.29 17.97
C HIS A 43 -17.04 -5.60 18.77
N THR A 44 -18.21 -5.91 19.36
CA THR A 44 -18.45 -7.22 19.98
C THR A 44 -18.76 -8.31 18.96
N ARG A 45 -19.15 -7.93 17.73
CA ARG A 45 -19.52 -8.84 16.65
C ARG A 45 -18.60 -8.77 15.43
N THR A 46 -17.74 -7.74 15.37
CA THR A 46 -16.89 -7.47 14.22
C THR A 46 -15.42 -7.40 14.65
N LYS A 47 -14.58 -8.20 14.02
CA LYS A 47 -13.11 -8.07 14.08
C LYS A 47 -12.65 -7.15 12.95
N SER A 48 -11.86 -6.15 13.28
CA SER A 48 -11.34 -5.17 12.32
C SER A 48 -9.85 -5.40 12.08
N TYR A 49 -9.45 -5.29 10.81
CA TYR A 49 -8.07 -5.46 10.37
C TYR A 49 -7.65 -4.25 9.54
N PHE A 50 -6.38 -3.86 9.62
CA PHE A 50 -5.78 -2.87 8.74
C PHE A 50 -4.54 -3.46 8.09
N MET A 51 -4.57 -3.60 6.77
CA MET A 51 -3.44 -4.09 5.99
C MET A 51 -2.52 -2.91 5.66
N THR A 52 -1.23 -3.05 5.91
CA THR A 52 -0.27 -1.96 5.73
C THR A 52 0.06 -1.73 4.25
N MET A 53 0.82 -0.66 3.96
CA MET A 53 1.19 -0.31 2.59
C MET A 53 2.04 -1.39 1.90
N THR A 54 2.04 -1.38 0.57
CA THR A 54 2.81 -2.33 -0.25
C THR A 54 3.93 -1.61 -1.00
N ALA A 55 5.03 -2.32 -1.25
CA ALA A 55 6.11 -1.82 -2.09
C ALA A 55 5.68 -1.66 -3.56
N VAL A 56 6.36 -0.79 -4.31
CA VAL A 56 6.06 -0.47 -5.72
C VAL A 56 7.25 -0.60 -6.68
N HIS A 57 8.47 -0.84 -6.23
CA HIS A 57 9.65 -1.15 -7.03
C HIS A 57 9.79 -0.34 -8.34
N LYS A 58 9.69 0.98 -8.24
CA LYS A 58 9.75 1.88 -9.41
C LYS A 58 11.18 2.28 -9.80
N ARG A 59 12.17 2.03 -8.95
CA ARG A 59 13.53 2.56 -9.10
C ARG A 59 14.58 1.46 -8.89
N GLY A 60 15.00 0.85 -9.99
CA GLY A 60 15.93 -0.28 -9.94
C GLY A 60 17.27 0.01 -9.29
N GLU A 61 17.70 1.27 -9.31
CA GLU A 61 18.91 1.70 -8.62
C GLU A 61 18.87 1.47 -7.10
N GLU A 62 17.69 1.40 -6.48
CA GLU A 62 17.55 1.13 -5.03
C GLU A 62 18.05 -0.28 -4.66
N TRP A 63 18.00 -1.22 -5.61
CA TRP A 63 18.47 -2.60 -5.41
C TRP A 63 19.64 -2.98 -6.34
N GLY A 64 20.40 -1.99 -6.81
CA GLY A 64 21.66 -2.19 -7.52
C GLY A 64 21.53 -2.36 -9.05
N ARG A 65 20.38 -2.05 -9.65
CA ARG A 65 20.26 -1.95 -11.11
C ARG A 65 20.67 -0.57 -11.63
N LYS A 66 20.68 -0.42 -12.95
CA LYS A 66 20.98 0.86 -13.60
C LYS A 66 19.84 1.85 -13.38
N VAL A 67 20.18 3.13 -13.24
CA VAL A 67 19.19 4.22 -13.14
C VAL A 67 18.23 4.17 -14.32
N GLY A 68 16.94 4.35 -14.04
CA GLY A 68 15.88 4.31 -15.05
C GLY A 68 15.38 2.90 -15.37
N THR A 69 15.80 1.88 -14.60
CA THR A 69 15.16 0.56 -14.60
C THR A 69 14.12 0.47 -13.47
N ASN A 70 13.28 -0.57 -13.49
CA ASN A 70 12.23 -0.82 -12.51
C ASN A 70 12.00 -2.34 -12.36
N CYS A 71 10.82 -2.77 -11.89
CA CYS A 71 10.47 -4.19 -11.77
C CYS A 71 10.49 -5.00 -13.09
N PHE A 72 10.64 -4.35 -14.26
CA PHE A 72 10.71 -5.06 -15.53
C PHE A 72 11.92 -6.01 -15.60
N ASN A 73 11.66 -7.25 -16.02
CA ASN A 73 12.63 -8.36 -16.08
C ASN A 73 13.25 -8.78 -14.73
N GLU A 74 12.70 -8.31 -13.60
CA GLU A 74 13.04 -8.89 -12.30
C GLU A 74 12.29 -10.21 -12.12
N THR A 75 13.03 -11.26 -11.82
CA THR A 75 12.51 -12.64 -11.70
C THR A 75 12.90 -13.29 -10.37
N GLU A 76 13.73 -12.61 -9.59
CA GLU A 76 14.23 -13.07 -8.30
C GLU A 76 14.00 -11.99 -7.23
N PRO A 77 13.65 -12.39 -6.00
CA PRO A 77 13.46 -11.46 -4.90
C PRO A 77 14.74 -10.70 -4.55
N ILE A 78 14.60 -9.65 -3.76
CA ILE A 78 15.72 -8.96 -3.13
C ILE A 78 16.15 -9.78 -1.92
N MET A 79 17.41 -10.23 -1.94
CA MET A 79 18.01 -11.04 -0.86
C MET A 79 18.75 -10.19 0.18
N ASN A 80 18.75 -8.86 0.03
CA ASN A 80 19.39 -7.97 0.99
C ASN A 80 18.48 -7.74 2.20
N ASP A 81 18.88 -8.26 3.35
CA ASP A 81 18.14 -8.11 4.60
C ASP A 81 17.95 -6.63 4.96
N GLY A 82 16.72 -6.28 5.35
CA GLY A 82 16.38 -4.91 5.73
C GLY A 82 16.28 -3.94 4.55
N PHE A 83 16.21 -4.44 3.30
CA PHE A 83 15.90 -3.60 2.16
C PHE A 83 14.57 -2.84 2.38
N TRP A 84 14.60 -1.55 2.04
CA TRP A 84 13.45 -0.66 2.14
C TRP A 84 13.52 0.40 1.04
N GLU A 85 12.58 0.36 0.12
CA GLU A 85 12.48 1.34 -0.96
C GLU A 85 12.01 2.70 -0.44
N SER A 86 12.36 3.76 -1.15
CA SER A 86 11.89 5.12 -0.83
C SER A 86 10.40 5.36 -1.04
N GLY A 87 9.75 4.53 -1.86
CA GLY A 87 8.32 4.62 -2.17
C GLY A 87 7.45 4.23 -0.97
N CYS A 88 7.98 3.40 -0.08
CA CYS A 88 7.32 2.97 1.15
C CYS A 88 7.72 3.93 2.27
N ASP A 89 6.78 4.72 2.77
CA ASP A 89 7.07 5.81 3.69
C ASP A 89 6.94 5.38 5.17
N PRO A 90 8.05 5.29 5.94
CA PRO A 90 7.99 4.87 7.34
C PRO A 90 7.18 5.82 8.23
N GLU A 91 7.10 7.10 7.89
CA GLU A 91 6.33 8.06 8.69
C GLU A 91 4.82 7.84 8.52
N MET A 92 4.37 7.43 7.32
CA MET A 92 2.98 7.01 7.14
C MET A 92 2.64 5.76 7.98
N MET A 93 3.56 4.80 8.11
CA MET A 93 3.41 3.65 9.01
C MET A 93 3.30 4.09 10.48
N ARG A 94 4.15 5.01 10.93
CA ARG A 94 4.13 5.55 12.29
C ARG A 94 2.82 6.29 12.61
N ILE A 95 2.28 7.02 11.63
CA ILE A 95 0.97 7.69 11.74
C ILE A 95 -0.15 6.66 11.88
N LEU A 96 -0.13 5.59 11.07
CA LEU A 96 -1.07 4.48 11.18
C LEU A 96 -1.01 3.83 12.57
N GLU A 97 0.18 3.44 13.04
CA GLU A 97 0.37 2.85 14.37
C GLU A 97 -0.18 3.75 15.48
N SER A 98 0.10 5.06 15.42
CA SER A 98 -0.43 6.04 16.36
C SER A 98 -1.97 6.09 16.35
N SER A 99 -2.58 6.07 15.16
CA SER A 99 -4.05 6.04 15.02
C SER A 99 -4.67 4.77 15.61
N LEU A 100 -4.08 3.60 15.32
CA LEU A 100 -4.56 2.32 15.85
C LEU A 100 -4.38 2.24 17.38
N ASN A 101 -3.29 2.76 17.92
CA ASN A 101 -3.06 2.84 19.37
C ASN A 101 -4.08 3.75 20.08
N LYS A 102 -4.42 4.89 19.48
CA LYS A 102 -5.50 5.78 19.99
C LYS A 102 -6.85 5.06 20.01
N LEU A 103 -7.19 4.31 18.95
CA LEU A 103 -8.42 3.50 18.91
C LEU A 103 -8.43 2.42 19.98
N LYS A 104 -7.30 1.73 20.16
CA LYS A 104 -7.14 0.71 21.20
C LYS A 104 -7.36 1.29 22.59
N GLY A 105 -6.86 2.49 22.85
CA GLY A 105 -7.13 3.24 24.09
C GLY A 105 -8.61 3.59 24.32
N LYS A 106 -9.42 3.62 23.25
CA LYS A 106 -10.89 3.80 23.29
C LYS A 106 -11.65 2.48 23.31
N GLY A 107 -10.98 1.34 23.51
CA GLY A 107 -11.59 0.01 23.54
C GLY A 107 -11.88 -0.60 22.17
N VAL A 108 -11.38 0.00 21.08
CA VAL A 108 -11.56 -0.52 19.72
C VAL A 108 -10.25 -1.12 19.23
N ASN A 109 -10.19 -2.45 19.14
CA ASN A 109 -9.00 -3.13 18.63
C ASN A 109 -9.10 -3.30 17.11
N VAL A 110 -8.10 -2.78 16.40
CA VAL A 110 -7.89 -3.06 14.97
C VAL A 110 -6.55 -3.76 14.85
N GLN A 111 -6.57 -5.00 14.36
CA GLN A 111 -5.36 -5.79 14.19
C GLN A 111 -4.62 -5.31 12.94
N MET A 112 -3.34 -4.97 13.09
CA MET A 112 -2.49 -4.61 11.95
C MET A 112 -1.96 -5.87 11.28
N VAL A 113 -2.27 -6.06 10.00
CA VAL A 113 -1.64 -7.09 9.16
C VAL A 113 -0.46 -6.43 8.46
N ASN A 114 0.72 -6.52 9.09
CA ASN A 114 1.92 -5.84 8.62
C ASN A 114 2.58 -6.62 7.47
N ILE A 115 2.31 -6.18 6.25
CA ILE A 115 2.85 -6.74 5.01
C ILE A 115 3.94 -5.85 4.40
N SER A 116 4.24 -4.69 4.98
CA SER A 116 5.09 -3.69 4.33
C SER A 116 6.49 -4.26 4.05
N GLN A 117 7.15 -4.84 5.07
CA GLN A 117 8.50 -5.39 4.92
C GLN A 117 8.54 -6.60 3.98
N LEU A 118 7.57 -7.52 4.06
CA LEU A 118 7.59 -8.71 3.20
C LEU A 118 7.44 -8.34 1.72
N THR A 119 6.67 -7.28 1.42
CA THR A 119 6.53 -6.81 0.04
C THR A 119 7.82 -6.16 -0.48
N GLN A 120 8.66 -5.57 0.38
CA GLN A 120 9.95 -4.98 -0.01
C GLN A 120 10.86 -5.98 -0.72
N TYR A 121 10.76 -7.26 -0.41
CA TYR A 121 11.63 -8.27 -1.02
C TYR A 121 11.14 -8.73 -2.39
N ARG A 122 9.90 -8.41 -2.78
CA ARG A 122 9.21 -9.09 -3.88
C ARG A 122 9.17 -8.32 -5.19
N ARG A 123 10.30 -7.73 -5.60
CA ARG A 123 10.45 -7.06 -6.91
C ARG A 123 10.14 -7.95 -8.12
N ASP A 124 10.14 -9.27 -7.93
CA ASP A 124 9.91 -10.32 -8.93
C ASP A 124 8.44 -10.59 -9.23
N ALA A 125 7.51 -10.13 -8.39
CA ALA A 125 6.14 -10.65 -8.37
C ALA A 125 5.10 -9.71 -9.04
N TYR A 126 5.56 -8.76 -9.83
CA TYR A 126 4.72 -7.79 -10.52
C TYR A 126 4.26 -8.30 -11.90
N PRO A 127 3.05 -7.92 -12.36
CA PRO A 127 2.63 -8.19 -13.74
C PRO A 127 3.55 -7.53 -14.77
N SER A 128 4.21 -6.44 -14.42
CA SER A 128 5.07 -5.69 -15.33
C SER A 128 4.30 -5.32 -16.61
N ILE A 129 4.77 -5.71 -17.79
CA ILE A 129 4.08 -5.47 -19.07
C ILE A 129 2.93 -6.45 -19.34
N TYR A 130 2.81 -7.53 -18.57
CA TYR A 130 1.84 -8.63 -18.78
C TYR A 130 0.46 -8.36 -18.15
N ARG A 131 0.22 -7.14 -17.64
CA ARG A 131 -1.13 -6.74 -17.22
C ARG A 131 -2.06 -6.62 -18.42
N ARG A 132 -3.37 -6.62 -18.15
CA ARG A 132 -4.36 -6.20 -19.14
C ARG A 132 -4.15 -4.71 -19.45
N HIS A 133 -3.95 -4.41 -20.73
CA HIS A 133 -4.00 -3.05 -21.25
C HIS A 133 -5.38 -2.83 -21.87
N TYR A 134 -6.01 -1.67 -21.63
CA TYR A 134 -7.32 -1.34 -22.22
C TYR A 134 -7.28 -1.34 -23.75
N SER A 135 -6.13 -0.99 -24.31
CA SER A 135 -5.81 -1.11 -25.73
C SER A 135 -4.54 -1.97 -25.88
N PRO A 136 -4.41 -2.78 -26.94
CA PRO A 136 -3.16 -3.49 -27.24
C PRO A 136 -1.98 -2.53 -27.28
N LEU A 137 -0.84 -2.93 -26.69
CA LEU A 137 0.38 -2.13 -26.77
C LEU A 137 0.84 -2.04 -28.23
N THR A 138 1.19 -0.84 -28.69
CA THR A 138 1.78 -0.67 -30.03
C THR A 138 3.22 -1.20 -30.06
N ALA A 139 3.77 -1.44 -31.25
CA ALA A 139 5.17 -1.83 -31.41
C ALA A 139 6.15 -0.84 -30.73
N THR A 140 5.84 0.46 -30.78
CA THR A 140 6.61 1.50 -30.10
C THR A 140 6.55 1.37 -28.58
N GLN A 141 5.40 1.01 -28.01
CA GLN A 141 5.27 0.81 -26.56
C GLN A 141 6.02 -0.44 -26.10
N LEU A 142 5.94 -1.51 -26.89
CA LEU A 142 6.72 -2.73 -26.66
C LEU A 142 8.24 -2.50 -26.78
N SER A 143 8.67 -1.51 -27.57
CA SER A 143 10.08 -1.12 -27.66
C SER A 143 10.61 -0.37 -26.43
N ASN A 144 9.74 0.09 -25.53
CA ASN A 144 10.11 0.70 -24.25
C ASN A 144 9.32 0.08 -23.08
N PRO A 145 9.55 -1.21 -22.76
CA PRO A 145 8.74 -1.93 -21.78
C PRO A 145 8.81 -1.32 -20.38
N ILE A 146 9.92 -0.67 -20.02
CA ILE A 146 10.12 -0.02 -18.73
C ILE A 146 9.04 1.04 -18.47
N SER A 147 8.70 1.88 -19.46
CA SER A 147 7.69 2.94 -19.26
C SER A 147 6.25 2.41 -19.14
N TYR A 148 6.02 1.14 -19.49
CA TYR A 148 4.71 0.49 -19.47
C TYR A 148 4.59 -0.60 -18.40
N ALA A 149 5.67 -0.89 -17.69
CA ALA A 149 5.70 -1.87 -16.63
C ALA A 149 4.84 -1.41 -15.44
N ASP A 150 3.89 -2.25 -15.06
CA ASP A 150 3.15 -2.11 -13.83
C ASP A 150 3.93 -2.73 -12.68
N CYS A 151 4.49 -1.85 -11.84
CA CYS A 151 5.19 -2.21 -10.62
C CYS A 151 4.34 -1.89 -9.37
N SER A 152 3.04 -1.68 -9.48
CA SER A 152 2.19 -1.32 -8.32
C SER A 152 1.13 -2.37 -7.99
N HIS A 153 0.82 -3.25 -8.94
CA HIS A 153 -0.07 -4.40 -8.73
C HIS A 153 0.71 -5.71 -8.64
N TRP A 154 0.05 -6.81 -8.27
CA TRP A 154 0.71 -8.10 -8.06
C TRP A 154 0.12 -9.18 -8.96
N CYS A 155 0.96 -10.10 -9.43
CA CYS A 155 0.50 -11.31 -10.08
C CYS A 155 -0.32 -12.17 -9.10
N VAL A 156 -1.26 -12.95 -9.65
CA VAL A 156 -2.03 -13.96 -8.92
C VAL A 156 -1.96 -15.28 -9.72
N PRO A 157 -1.58 -16.42 -9.11
CA PRO A 157 -1.13 -16.57 -7.71
C PRO A 157 0.18 -15.82 -7.44
N GLY A 158 0.41 -15.39 -6.20
CA GLY A 158 1.56 -14.57 -5.85
C GLY A 158 1.52 -13.94 -4.46
N VAL A 159 2.16 -12.77 -4.32
CA VAL A 159 2.36 -12.07 -3.04
C VAL A 159 1.05 -11.81 -2.26
N PRO A 160 -0.09 -11.47 -2.90
CA PRO A 160 -1.36 -11.31 -2.19
C PRO A 160 -1.86 -12.58 -1.49
N ASP A 161 -1.47 -13.76 -1.95
CA ASP A 161 -1.86 -15.03 -1.32
C ASP A 161 -1.28 -15.11 0.09
N THR A 162 -0.02 -14.69 0.27
CA THR A 162 0.62 -14.62 1.61
C THR A 162 -0.10 -13.64 2.53
N TRP A 163 -0.60 -12.51 2.02
CA TRP A 163 -1.36 -11.56 2.85
C TRP A 163 -2.67 -12.18 3.34
N ASN A 164 -3.32 -12.96 2.48
CA ASN A 164 -4.53 -13.70 2.83
C ASN A 164 -4.24 -14.81 3.85
N GLU A 165 -3.11 -15.50 3.75
CA GLU A 165 -2.68 -16.49 4.74
C GLU A 165 -2.43 -15.86 6.12
N LEU A 166 -1.76 -14.69 6.17
CA LEU A 166 -1.57 -13.94 7.42
C LEU A 166 -2.91 -13.51 8.04
N LEU A 167 -3.80 -12.93 7.22
CA LEU A 167 -5.12 -12.53 7.66
C LEU A 167 -5.95 -13.72 8.17
N LEU A 168 -5.95 -14.84 7.43
CA LEU A 168 -6.67 -16.05 7.80
C LEU A 168 -6.13 -16.62 9.12
N THR A 169 -4.81 -16.59 9.31
CA THR A 169 -4.17 -17.02 10.55
C THR A 169 -4.67 -16.19 11.74
N ASP A 170 -4.68 -14.86 11.64
CA ASP A 170 -5.22 -13.99 12.70
C ASP A 170 -6.71 -14.25 12.97
N ILE A 171 -7.50 -14.49 11.92
CA ILE A 171 -8.94 -14.79 12.05
C ILE A 171 -9.15 -16.08 12.85
N LEU A 172 -8.43 -17.15 12.50
CA LEU A 172 -8.55 -18.48 13.09
C LEU A 172 -7.93 -18.55 14.50
N GLN A 173 -6.78 -17.93 14.73
CA GLN A 173 -6.14 -17.93 16.06
C GLN A 173 -6.98 -17.18 17.10
N GLY A 174 -7.69 -16.12 16.71
CA GLY A 174 -8.63 -15.44 17.62
C GLY A 174 -9.97 -16.16 17.84
N GLN A 175 -10.11 -17.43 17.45
CA GLN A 175 -11.30 -18.27 17.69
C GLN A 175 -11.05 -19.42 18.68
N LEU A 176 -9.81 -19.61 19.15
CA LEU A 176 -9.44 -20.59 20.18
C LEU A 176 -9.33 -19.94 21.56
#